data_AF-A0A662UIL0-F1
#
_entry.id   AF-A0A662UIL0-F1
#
_cell.length_a   1.000
_cell.length_b   1.000
_cell.length_c   1.000
_cell.angle_alpha   90.00
_cell.angle_beta   90.00
_cell.angle_gamma   90.00
#
_symmetry.space_group_name_H-M   'P 1'
#
loop_
_entity.id
_entity.type
_entity.pdbx_description
1 polymer ?
#
loop_
_entity_poly.entity_id
_entity_poly.type
_entity_poly.pdbx_seq_one_letter_code
_entity_poly.pdbx_strand_id
1 'polypeptide(L)'
;MAGPSPGKIPLEAIVELISGSRKEQIDAEVYLHIKGWSRALVTHIDVESPKLNSIITEPRQGFYARCIYKPSTLFIIALQAIRPCVIRIQENMVFPRVFRSSGMTWCYIGGKDGGIYVGLRKEFIERFEDVARRVWGVEPR
;
A
#
# COMPACT_ATOMS: atom_id res chain seq x y z
N MET A 1 -10.89 -4.69 -12.14
CA MET A 1 -9.56 -4.86 -11.53
C MET A 1 -8.54 -4.47 -12.58
N ALA A 2 -7.49 -3.73 -12.21
CA ALA A 2 -6.62 -3.06 -13.18
C ALA A 2 -5.37 -3.89 -13.52
N GLY A 3 -5.10 -4.99 -12.80
CA GLY A 3 -4.05 -5.95 -13.13
C GLY A 3 -2.65 -5.34 -13.24
N PRO A 4 -1.66 -6.13 -13.67
CA PRO A 4 -0.33 -5.62 -13.99
C PRO A 4 -0.39 -4.69 -15.20
N SER A 5 0.18 -3.50 -15.07
CA SER A 5 0.30 -2.51 -16.13
C SER A 5 1.69 -1.86 -16.10
N PRO A 6 2.15 -1.18 -17.17
CA PRO A 6 3.45 -0.52 -17.16
C PRO A 6 3.59 0.40 -15.94
N GLY A 7 4.70 0.24 -15.21
CA GLY A 7 5.00 0.95 -13.96
C GLY A 7 4.27 0.47 -12.70
N LYS A 8 3.48 -0.60 -12.78
CA LYS A 8 3.01 -1.35 -11.62
C LYS A 8 3.89 -2.59 -11.40
N ILE A 9 4.66 -2.57 -10.32
CA ILE A 9 5.55 -3.66 -9.95
C ILE A 9 4.81 -4.56 -8.96
N PRO A 10 4.59 -5.85 -9.26
CA PRO A 10 3.94 -6.76 -8.33
C PRO A 10 4.82 -7.00 -7.10
N LEU A 11 4.19 -7.05 -5.93
CA LEU A 11 4.83 -7.34 -4.66
C LEU A 11 4.30 -8.67 -4.11
N GLU A 12 5.21 -9.58 -3.77
CA GLU A 12 4.85 -10.79 -3.04
C GLU A 12 4.52 -10.44 -1.58
N ALA A 13 3.25 -10.12 -1.33
CA ALA A 13 2.79 -9.62 -0.06
C ALA A 13 1.60 -10.40 0.51
N ILE A 14 1.55 -10.50 1.83
CA ILE A 14 0.41 -11.02 2.59
C ILE A 14 -0.34 -9.82 3.18
N VAL A 15 -1.65 -9.77 2.94
CA VAL A 15 -2.54 -8.73 3.47
C VAL A 15 -3.48 -9.33 4.51
N GLU A 16 -3.51 -8.75 5.69
CA GLU A 16 -4.42 -9.14 6.77
C GLU A 16 -5.17 -7.93 7.33
N LEU A 17 -6.44 -8.13 7.69
CA LEU A 17 -7.23 -7.19 8.47
C LEU A 17 -7.31 -7.68 9.92
N ILE A 18 -7.02 -6.79 10.85
CA ILE A 18 -7.04 -7.07 12.28
C ILE A 18 -8.10 -6.17 12.93
N SER A 19 -9.09 -6.79 13.57
CA SER A 19 -10.16 -6.11 14.30
C SER A 19 -10.36 -6.77 15.66
N GLY A 20 -9.94 -6.08 16.73
CA GLY A 20 -9.91 -6.67 18.07
C GLY A 20 -8.96 -7.87 18.12
N SER A 21 -9.47 -9.03 18.51
CA SER A 21 -8.71 -10.30 18.53
C SER A 21 -8.77 -11.08 17.22
N ARG A 22 -9.61 -10.67 16.25
CA ARG A 22 -9.75 -11.37 14.98
C ARG A 22 -8.70 -10.89 13.99
N LYS A 23 -8.09 -11.85 13.28
CA LYS A 23 -7.17 -11.63 12.18
C LYS A 23 -7.70 -12.40 10.97
N GLU A 24 -7.94 -11.69 9.88
CA GLU A 24 -8.45 -12.24 8.63
C GLU A 24 -7.45 -11.95 7.52
N GLN A 25 -6.96 -12.98 6.83
CA GLN A 25 -6.18 -12.80 5.63
C GLN A 25 -7.10 -12.46 4.46
N ILE A 26 -6.73 -11.45 3.68
CA ILE A 26 -7.47 -11.01 2.49
C ILE A 26 -6.73 -11.50 1.25
N ASP A 27 -7.47 -12.13 0.36
CA ASP A 27 -6.99 -12.38 -1.00
C ASP A 27 -6.92 -11.04 -1.74
N ALA A 28 -5.69 -10.59 -1.97
CA ALA A 28 -5.38 -9.29 -2.53
C ALA A 28 -4.08 -9.34 -3.33
N GLU A 29 -4.08 -8.69 -4.49
CA GLU A 29 -2.87 -8.43 -5.25
C GLU A 29 -2.28 -7.10 -4.81
N VAL A 30 -0.98 -7.08 -4.51
CA VAL A 30 -0.29 -5.88 -4.04
C VAL A 30 0.70 -5.42 -5.10
N TYR A 31 0.67 -4.12 -5.40
CA TYR A 31 1.55 -3.52 -6.40
C TYR A 31 2.21 -2.26 -5.85
N LEU A 32 3.47 -2.05 -6.20
CA LEU A 32 4.10 -0.73 -6.13
C LEU A 32 3.80 0.00 -7.45
N HIS A 33 2.98 1.04 -7.40
CA HIS A 33 2.60 1.82 -8.57
C HIS A 33 3.46 3.08 -8.63
N ILE A 34 4.37 3.12 -9.61
CA ILE A 34 5.33 4.22 -9.79
C ILE A 34 4.67 5.43 -10.48
N LYS A 35 4.98 6.63 -9.97
CA LYS A 35 4.54 7.92 -10.54
C LYS A 35 4.82 8.04 -12.03
N GLY A 36 3.92 8.68 -12.76
CA GLY A 36 4.04 8.96 -14.20
C GLY A 36 3.66 7.77 -15.08
N TRP A 37 3.37 6.62 -14.47
CA TRP A 37 2.94 5.42 -15.18
C TRP A 37 1.49 5.12 -14.91
N SER A 38 0.76 4.65 -15.93
CA SER A 38 -0.64 4.24 -15.80
C SER A 38 -1.52 5.27 -15.05
N ARG A 39 -1.23 6.58 -15.27
CA ARG A 39 -1.87 7.76 -14.63
C ARG A 39 -1.62 7.94 -13.12
N ALA A 40 -0.65 7.27 -12.52
CA ALA A 40 -0.25 7.56 -11.14
C ALA A 40 0.38 8.95 -11.03
N LEU A 41 -0.24 9.86 -10.28
CA LEU A 41 0.30 11.20 -10.01
C LEU A 41 1.43 11.19 -8.97
N VAL A 42 1.42 10.18 -8.09
CA VAL A 42 2.37 9.97 -7.00
C VAL A 42 2.62 8.47 -6.86
N THR A 43 3.83 8.07 -6.49
CA THR A 43 4.14 6.66 -6.22
C THR A 43 3.43 6.19 -4.96
N HIS A 44 2.74 5.04 -5.02
CA HIS A 44 1.96 4.50 -3.92
C HIS A 44 1.89 2.97 -3.97
N ILE A 45 1.39 2.36 -2.90
CA ILE A 45 1.13 0.92 -2.85
C ILE A 45 -0.34 0.69 -3.17
N ASP A 46 -0.62 -0.04 -4.23
CA ASP A 46 -1.94 -0.54 -4.56
C ASP A 46 -2.20 -1.86 -3.83
N VAL A 47 -3.39 -2.01 -3.26
CA VAL A 47 -3.89 -3.27 -2.70
C VAL A 47 -5.23 -3.56 -3.37
N GLU A 48 -5.20 -4.43 -4.38
CA GLU A 48 -6.35 -4.77 -5.21
C GLU A 48 -7.11 -5.97 -4.62
N SER A 49 -8.23 -5.68 -3.98
CA SER A 49 -9.23 -6.65 -3.53
C SER A 49 -10.57 -5.93 -3.42
N PRO A 50 -11.60 -6.30 -4.22
CA PRO A 50 -12.90 -5.61 -4.21
C PRO A 50 -13.56 -5.55 -2.82
N LYS A 51 -13.28 -6.56 -1.98
CA LYS A 51 -13.78 -6.63 -0.60
C LYS A 51 -13.34 -5.42 0.24
N LEU A 52 -12.15 -4.88 -0.01
CA LEU A 52 -11.61 -3.72 0.70
C LEU A 52 -12.43 -2.45 0.47
N ASN A 53 -13.14 -2.31 -0.65
CA ASN A 53 -14.00 -1.13 -0.85
C ASN A 53 -15.18 -1.08 0.11
N SER A 54 -15.70 -2.25 0.53
CA SER A 54 -16.80 -2.35 1.48
C SER A 54 -16.36 -2.32 2.95
N ILE A 55 -15.06 -2.49 3.21
CA ILE A 55 -14.49 -2.59 4.56
C ILE A 55 -13.70 -1.34 4.93
N ILE A 56 -12.90 -0.82 4.00
CA ILE A 56 -11.98 0.28 4.25
C ILE A 56 -12.58 1.59 3.76
N THR A 57 -12.78 1.74 2.45
CA THR A 57 -13.29 3.00 1.87
C THR A 57 -13.79 2.79 0.44
N GLU A 58 -14.87 3.50 0.09
CA GLU A 58 -15.44 3.48 -1.26
C GLU A 58 -14.51 4.15 -2.29
N PRO A 59 -14.62 3.81 -3.59
CA PRO A 59 -13.86 4.49 -4.63
C PRO A 59 -14.01 6.01 -4.58
N ARG A 60 -12.91 6.74 -4.83
CA ARG A 60 -12.82 8.22 -4.79
C ARG A 60 -13.01 8.84 -3.40
N GLN A 61 -13.15 8.03 -2.35
CA GLN A 61 -13.07 8.46 -0.95
C GLN A 61 -11.69 8.12 -0.37
N GLY A 62 -11.35 8.70 0.77
CA GLY A 62 -10.12 8.37 1.45
C GLY A 62 -9.87 9.20 2.70
N PHE A 63 -8.89 8.80 3.48
CA PHE A 63 -8.57 9.43 4.74
C PHE A 63 -7.09 9.27 5.12
N TYR A 64 -6.62 10.17 5.97
CA TYR A 64 -5.31 10.05 6.59
C TYR A 64 -5.34 9.05 7.75
N ALA A 65 -4.32 8.20 7.82
CA ALA A 65 -4.16 7.21 8.87
C ALA A 65 -2.71 7.21 9.39
N ARG A 66 -2.54 6.84 10.66
CA ARG A 66 -1.22 6.51 11.20
C ARG A 66 -0.80 5.14 10.67
N CYS A 67 0.47 4.99 10.34
CA CYS A 67 1.04 3.68 10.05
C CYS A 67 2.34 3.46 10.82
N ILE A 68 2.54 2.21 11.25
CA ILE A 68 3.77 1.72 11.87
C ILE A 68 4.47 0.88 10.82
N TYR A 69 5.70 1.23 10.49
CA TYR A 69 6.52 0.46 9.57
C TYR A 69 7.61 -0.28 10.33
N LYS A 70 7.91 -1.48 9.86
CA LYS A 70 9.02 -2.34 10.24
C LYS A 70 9.67 -2.83 8.93
N PRO A 71 10.91 -3.35 8.96
CA PRO A 71 11.59 -3.79 7.74
C PRO A 71 10.72 -4.60 6.78
N SER A 72 10.00 -5.62 7.23
CA SER A 72 9.16 -6.42 6.31
C SER A 72 7.65 -6.22 6.50
N THR A 73 7.21 -5.18 7.22
CA THR A 73 5.77 -5.06 7.54
C THR A 73 5.33 -3.62 7.71
N LEU A 74 4.21 -3.29 7.09
CA LEU A 74 3.49 -2.04 7.29
C LEU A 74 2.16 -2.33 7.99
N PHE A 75 1.92 -1.68 9.13
CA PHE A 75 0.64 -1.70 9.84
C PHE A 75 -0.02 -0.35 9.65
N ILE A 76 -1.23 -0.32 9.12
CA ILE A 76 -2.01 0.90 8.89
C ILE A 76 -3.20 0.91 9.83
N ILE A 77 -3.27 1.90 10.71
CA ILE A 77 -4.29 2.03 11.74
C ILE A 77 -5.48 2.79 11.16
N ALA A 78 -6.42 2.06 10.55
CA ALA A 78 -7.53 2.60 9.76
C ALA A 78 -8.79 2.82 10.61
N LEU A 79 -8.72 3.74 11.58
CA LEU A 79 -9.86 4.05 12.48
C LEU A 79 -11.02 4.74 11.78
N GLN A 80 -10.75 5.42 10.65
CA GLN A 80 -11.76 6.11 9.83
C GLN A 80 -12.32 5.22 8.71
N ALA A 81 -11.93 3.94 8.65
CA ALA A 81 -12.49 3.00 7.71
C ALA A 81 -13.99 2.78 7.96
N ILE A 82 -14.74 2.35 6.93
CA ILE A 82 -16.14 1.92 7.04
C ILE A 82 -16.30 0.92 8.19
N ARG A 83 -15.33 0.00 8.34
CA ARG A 83 -15.17 -0.86 9.51
C ARG A 83 -13.76 -0.66 10.10
N PRO A 84 -13.64 -0.02 11.28
CA PRO A 84 -12.35 0.23 11.92
C PRO A 84 -11.52 -1.04 12.11
N CYS A 85 -10.28 -1.00 11.62
CA CYS A 85 -9.34 -2.13 11.67
C CYS A 85 -7.89 -1.66 11.55
N VAL A 86 -6.95 -2.60 11.71
CA VAL A 86 -5.56 -2.45 11.31
C VAL A 86 -5.34 -3.28 10.05
N ILE A 87 -4.83 -2.65 8.99
CA ILE A 87 -4.39 -3.33 7.77
C ILE A 87 -2.91 -3.67 7.96
N ARG A 88 -2.57 -4.95 7.90
CA ARG A 88 -1.18 -5.43 7.92
C ARG A 88 -0.80 -5.87 6.52
N ILE A 89 0.25 -5.27 5.97
CA ILE A 89 0.87 -5.68 4.71
C ILE A 89 2.28 -6.18 5.05
N GLN A 90 2.54 -7.47 4.80
CA GLN A 90 3.86 -8.08 4.96
C GLN A 90 4.47 -8.36 3.60
N GLU A 91 5.68 -7.87 3.35
CA GLU A 91 6.40 -7.99 2.08
C GLU A 91 7.91 -8.06 2.41
N ASN A 92 8.67 -8.95 1.75
CA ASN A 92 10.02 -9.33 2.20
C ASN A 92 11.16 -8.85 1.29
N MET A 93 10.89 -8.27 0.12
CA MET A 93 11.91 -7.86 -0.86
C MET A 93 12.09 -6.34 -0.90
N VAL A 94 11.00 -5.59 -1.01
CA VAL A 94 11.00 -4.13 -1.20
C VAL A 94 10.95 -3.40 0.13
N PHE A 95 10.05 -3.79 1.03
CA PHE A 95 9.84 -3.16 2.32
C PHE A 95 11.16 -3.09 3.12
N PRO A 96 12.01 -4.14 3.20
CA PRO A 96 13.25 -4.04 3.98
C PRO A 96 14.26 -3.02 3.43
N ARG A 97 14.18 -2.73 2.12
CA ARG A 97 15.04 -1.73 1.46
C ARG A 97 14.54 -0.30 1.69
N VAL A 98 13.23 -0.14 1.89
CA VAL A 98 12.54 1.14 2.12
C VAL A 98 12.48 1.50 3.61
N PHE A 99 12.04 0.55 4.44
CA PHE A 99 11.86 0.63 5.88
C PHE A 99 13.08 0.08 6.62
N ARG A 100 14.24 0.72 6.47
CA ARG A 100 15.51 0.26 7.07
C ARG A 100 15.50 0.16 8.60
N SER A 101 14.55 0.82 9.26
CA SER A 101 14.32 0.77 10.70
C SER A 101 12.82 0.70 10.98
N SER A 102 12.46 0.46 12.24
CA SER A 102 11.05 0.55 12.66
C SER A 102 10.70 1.98 13.06
N GLY A 103 9.45 2.39 12.83
CA GLY A 103 8.97 3.71 13.23
C GLY A 103 7.49 3.91 12.93
N MET A 104 7.03 5.14 13.08
CA MET A 104 5.64 5.53 12.83
C MET A 104 5.60 6.77 11.95
N THR A 105 4.69 6.80 10.99
CA THR A 105 4.44 7.95 10.11
C THR A 105 2.95 8.11 9.82
N TRP A 106 2.63 9.05 8.94
CA TRP A 106 1.30 9.23 8.37
C TRP A 106 1.26 8.65 6.96
N CYS A 107 0.11 8.10 6.60
CA CYS A 107 -0.22 7.67 5.25
C CYS A 107 -1.60 8.21 4.85
N TYR A 108 -1.88 8.20 3.56
CA TYR A 108 -3.21 8.42 3.02
C TYR A 108 -3.72 7.11 2.44
N ILE A 109 -4.93 6.70 2.81
CA ILE A 109 -5.62 5.56 2.22
C ILE A 109 -6.71 6.12 1.30
N GLY A 110 -6.65 5.81 0.02
CA GLY A 110 -7.68 6.16 -0.95
C GLY A 110 -8.34 4.94 -1.54
N GLY A 111 -9.65 5.03 -1.79
CA GLY A 111 -10.41 4.01 -2.49
C GLY A 111 -10.25 4.15 -4.00
N LYS A 112 -10.07 3.02 -4.67
CA LYS A 112 -10.08 2.88 -6.12
C LYS A 112 -11.03 1.74 -6.50
N ASP A 113 -11.43 1.70 -7.76
CA ASP A 113 -12.26 0.60 -8.25
C ASP A 113 -11.52 -0.74 -8.09
N GLY A 114 -12.06 -1.60 -7.22
CA GLY A 114 -11.50 -2.93 -6.95
C GLY A 114 -10.40 -2.97 -5.88
N GLY A 115 -10.26 -1.94 -5.05
CA GLY A 115 -9.31 -1.98 -3.94
C GLY A 115 -9.02 -0.62 -3.32
N ILE A 116 -7.86 -0.53 -2.69
CA ILE A 116 -7.36 0.71 -2.09
C ILE A 116 -5.94 1.01 -2.59
N TYR A 117 -5.51 2.25 -2.43
CA TYR A 117 -4.11 2.62 -2.50
C TYR A 117 -3.65 3.30 -1.21
N VAL A 118 -2.36 3.13 -0.91
CA VAL A 118 -1.70 3.67 0.27
C VAL A 118 -0.56 4.57 -0.17
N GLY A 119 -0.77 5.88 -0.02
CA GLY A 119 0.25 6.89 -0.22
C GLY A 119 1.03 7.13 1.07
N LEU A 120 2.36 7.08 1.00
CA LEU A 120 3.25 7.40 2.13
C LEU A 120 3.86 8.78 1.98
N ARG A 121 4.59 9.22 3.01
CA ARG A 121 5.36 10.47 2.94
C ARG A 121 6.48 10.39 1.90
N LYS A 122 6.90 11.57 1.44
CA LYS A 122 7.88 11.77 0.35
C LYS A 122 9.17 10.98 0.57
N GLU A 123 9.67 10.92 1.80
CA GLU A 123 10.91 10.19 2.12
C GLU A 123 10.81 8.67 1.87
N PHE A 124 9.61 8.08 1.95
CA PHE A 124 9.39 6.67 1.62
C PHE A 124 9.12 6.49 0.13
N ILE A 125 8.41 7.44 -0.49
CA ILE A 125 8.19 7.48 -1.93
C ILE A 125 9.53 7.46 -2.68
N GLU A 126 10.44 8.36 -2.33
CA GLU A 126 11.77 8.44 -2.97
C GLU A 126 12.57 7.13 -2.82
N ARG A 127 12.42 6.44 -1.69
CA ARG A 127 13.05 5.12 -1.48
C ARG A 127 12.40 4.03 -2.31
N PHE A 128 11.06 4.02 -2.42
CA PHE A 128 10.37 3.08 -3.30
C PHE A 128 10.80 3.27 -4.76
N GLU A 129 10.87 4.52 -5.22
CA GLU A 129 11.33 4.87 -6.57
C GLU A 129 12.79 4.47 -6.80
N ASP A 130 13.67 4.66 -5.80
CA ASP A 130 15.06 4.21 -5.87
C ASP A 130 15.17 2.68 -5.96
N VAL A 131 14.36 1.94 -5.19
CA VAL A 131 14.30 0.47 -5.28
C VAL A 131 13.75 0.04 -6.65
N ALA A 132 12.69 0.69 -7.13
CA ALA A 132 12.09 0.43 -8.44
C ALA A 132 13.10 0.56 -9.58
N ARG A 133 13.86 1.66 -9.58
CA ARG A 133 14.92 1.95 -10.54
C ARG A 133 16.04 0.91 -10.47
N ARG A 134 16.54 0.59 -9.27
CA ARG A 134 17.70 -0.32 -9.10
C ARG A 134 17.38 -1.78 -9.44
N VAL A 135 16.17 -2.23 -9.13
CA VAL A 135 15.81 -3.65 -9.24
C VAL A 135 15.12 -3.94 -10.57
N TRP A 136 14.29 -3.02 -11.07
CA TRP A 136 13.49 -3.22 -12.28
C TRP A 136 13.79 -2.23 -13.41
N GLY A 137 14.65 -1.23 -13.22
CA GLY A 137 14.90 -0.20 -14.23
C GLY A 137 13.70 0.71 -14.49
N VAL A 138 12.72 0.74 -13.57
CA VAL A 138 11.51 1.56 -13.70
C VAL A 138 11.70 2.87 -12.95
N GLU A 139 11.63 3.97 -13.68
CA GLU A 139 11.79 5.33 -13.15
C GLU A 139 10.48 6.13 -13.23
N PRO A 140 10.23 7.07 -12.30
CA PRO A 140 9.13 8.02 -12.42
C PRO A 140 9.16 8.81 -13.75
N ARG A 141 7.97 9.18 -14.26
CA ARG A 141 7.80 10.03 -15.46
C ARG A 141 7.08 11.33 -15.15
#